data_AF-A0AAN6VJW3-F1
#
_entry.id   AF-A0AAN6VJW3-F1
#
_cell.length_a   1.000
_cell.length_b   1.000
_cell.length_c   1.000
_cell.angle_alpha   90.00
_cell.angle_beta   90.00
_cell.angle_gamma   90.00
#
_symmetry.space_group_name_H-M   'P 1'
#
loop_
_entity.id
_entity.type
_entity.pdbx_description
1 polymer ?
#
loop_
_entity_poly.entity_id
_entity_poly.type
_entity_poly.pdbx_seq_one_letter_code
_entity_poly.pdbx_strand_id
1 'polypeptide(L)'
;MVLIHTTNHTYSHPFPTVTLAFFLRYCSPQLNPFASHVLSTDTIASHIDPSTGRLHTTRIHLKKSRLPPAVMKLLPATLTGGTSDKASYILETSTVDMREGWMATESRNLNFVGVLSVVERQLYAVPKTGLAAAAAADNNNNTTTDVETKVVYRSRLGERIRDRLGQAQAQAEAAVSEGGGGFFARLGARGIQRSIETLASTKTQDQLGKSREGMRMILERLRQTGVMGVLELRKMANQRGMEAAAH
;
A
#
# COMPACT_ATOMS: atom_id res chain seq x y z
N MET A 1 -6.93 14.17 -11.84
CA MET A 1 -7.99 13.77 -10.87
C MET A 1 -7.35 13.31 -9.56
N VAL A 2 -7.90 13.71 -8.41
CA VAL A 2 -7.46 13.27 -7.07
C VAL A 2 -8.66 12.71 -6.30
N LEU A 3 -8.52 11.52 -5.71
CA LEU A 3 -9.51 10.89 -4.84
C LEU A 3 -8.85 10.56 -3.49
N ILE A 4 -9.57 10.82 -2.40
CA ILE A 4 -9.07 10.62 -1.04
C ILE A 4 -10.06 9.71 -0.30
N HIS A 5 -9.53 8.68 0.34
CA HIS A 5 -10.30 7.77 1.18
C HIS A 5 -9.66 7.72 2.58
N THR A 6 -10.48 7.80 3.62
CA THR A 6 -10.00 7.76 5.01
C THR A 6 -10.80 6.71 5.77
N THR A 7 -10.12 5.85 6.53
CA THR A 7 -10.74 4.82 7.36
C THR A 7 -10.05 4.76 8.71
N ASN A 8 -10.85 4.64 9.77
CA ASN A 8 -10.36 4.48 11.12
C ASN A 8 -10.63 3.05 11.60
N HIS A 9 -9.72 2.53 12.41
CA HIS A 9 -9.87 1.23 13.05
C HIS A 9 -9.14 1.23 14.40
N THR A 10 -9.61 0.41 15.33
CA THR A 10 -8.98 0.23 16.64
C THR A 10 -8.60 -1.24 16.79
N TYR A 11 -7.33 -1.50 17.07
CA TYR A 11 -6.84 -2.83 17.43
C TYR A 11 -6.94 -3.02 18.95
N SER A 12 -7.50 -4.14 19.40
CA SER A 12 -7.54 -4.52 20.81
C SER A 12 -6.21 -5.12 21.29
N HIS A 13 -5.10 -4.44 20.98
CA HIS A 13 -3.74 -4.85 21.33
C HIS A 13 -2.89 -3.63 21.73
N PRO A 14 -1.88 -3.83 22.61
CA PRO A 14 -0.94 -2.79 22.96
C PRO A 14 -0.18 -2.24 21.73
N PHE A 15 0.17 -0.95 21.77
CA PHE A 15 0.92 -0.29 20.70
C PHE A 15 2.23 -0.99 20.31
N PRO A 16 3.06 -1.49 21.25
CA PRO A 16 4.25 -2.28 20.89
C PRO A 16 3.93 -3.53 20.05
N THR A 17 2.86 -4.24 20.41
CA THR A 17 2.43 -5.46 19.71
C THR A 17 1.91 -5.15 18.31
N VAL A 18 1.13 -4.06 18.16
CA VAL A 18 0.64 -3.60 16.85
C VAL A 18 1.79 -3.14 15.96
N THR A 19 2.77 -2.43 16.52
CA THR A 19 3.97 -2.00 15.80
C THR A 19 4.81 -3.18 15.35
N LEU A 20 5.02 -4.18 16.20
CA LEU A 20 5.70 -5.41 15.82
C LEU A 20 4.95 -6.17 14.71
N ALA A 21 3.63 -6.33 14.85
CA ALA A 21 2.80 -6.96 13.82
C ALA A 21 2.90 -6.24 12.47
N PHE A 22 2.95 -4.91 12.47
CA PHE A 22 3.13 -4.11 11.26
C PHE A 22 4.43 -4.45 10.52
N PHE A 23 5.54 -4.65 11.25
CA PHE A 23 6.80 -5.03 10.63
C PHE A 23 6.79 -6.46 10.12
N LEU A 24 6.06 -7.36 10.79
CA LEU A 24 5.99 -8.78 10.44
C LEU A 24 5.00 -9.11 9.31
N ARG A 25 4.16 -8.15 8.89
CA ARG A 25 2.98 -8.44 8.05
C ARG A 25 3.23 -9.01 6.67
N TYR A 26 4.44 -8.89 6.16
CA TYR A 26 4.87 -9.40 4.85
C TYR A 26 6.05 -10.36 4.95
N CYS A 27 6.35 -10.92 6.13
CA CYS A 27 7.48 -11.82 6.28
C CYS A 27 7.27 -13.20 5.66
N SER A 28 6.03 -13.69 5.57
CA SER A 28 5.74 -15.01 5.00
C SER A 28 4.25 -15.14 4.63
N PRO A 29 3.90 -15.82 3.52
CA PRO A 29 2.53 -16.19 3.22
C PRO A 29 1.90 -17.15 4.24
N GLN A 30 2.71 -17.99 4.90
CA GLN A 30 2.23 -18.84 5.99
C GLN A 30 1.87 -18.01 7.22
N LEU A 31 2.56 -16.89 7.46
CA LEU A 31 2.25 -15.97 8.55
C LEU A 31 1.01 -15.14 8.27
N ASN A 32 0.89 -14.62 7.05
CA ASN A 32 -0.23 -13.78 6.62
C ASN A 32 -0.75 -14.20 5.23
N PRO A 33 -1.82 -15.02 5.15
CA PRO A 33 -2.38 -15.47 3.86
C PRO A 33 -3.01 -14.34 3.05
N PHE A 34 -3.40 -13.23 3.70
CA PHE A 34 -4.00 -12.07 3.04
C PHE A 34 -2.96 -11.24 2.26
N ALA A 35 -1.67 -11.50 2.47
CA ALA A 35 -0.56 -10.83 1.80
C ALA A 35 0.06 -11.62 0.63
N SER A 36 -0.60 -12.66 0.11
CA SER A 36 -0.09 -13.51 -1.00
C SER A 36 0.25 -12.79 -2.31
N HIS A 37 -0.12 -11.52 -2.42
CA HIS A 37 0.19 -10.65 -3.54
C HIS A 37 1.53 -9.92 -3.37
N VAL A 38 2.14 -9.96 -2.19
CA VAL A 38 3.50 -9.47 -1.92
C VAL A 38 4.48 -10.60 -2.23
N LEU A 39 5.39 -10.36 -3.16
CA LEU A 39 6.40 -11.30 -3.63
C LEU A 39 7.65 -11.25 -2.76
N SER A 40 8.14 -10.05 -2.49
CA SER A 40 9.32 -9.82 -1.64
C SER A 40 9.17 -8.54 -0.82
N THR A 41 9.95 -8.45 0.24
CA THR A 41 10.03 -7.28 1.12
C THR A 41 11.44 -7.15 1.64
N ASP A 42 12.07 -6.02 1.39
CA ASP A 42 13.45 -5.74 1.75
C ASP A 42 13.54 -4.45 2.55
N THR A 43 14.42 -4.43 3.54
CA THR A 43 14.71 -3.21 4.32
C THR A 43 15.90 -2.52 3.69
N ILE A 44 15.69 -1.31 3.18
CA ILE A 44 16.72 -0.50 2.53
C ILE A 44 17.56 0.22 3.58
N ALA A 45 16.90 0.81 4.58
CA ALA A 45 17.55 1.55 5.64
C ALA A 45 16.74 1.41 6.94
N SER A 46 17.44 1.33 8.06
CA SER A 46 16.86 1.33 9.40
C SER A 46 17.84 2.00 10.35
N HIS A 47 17.42 3.06 11.03
CA HIS A 47 18.26 3.78 11.98
C HIS A 47 17.42 4.44 13.07
N ILE A 48 18.03 4.65 14.23
CA ILE A 48 17.45 5.46 15.31
C ILE A 48 18.03 6.87 15.19
N ASP A 49 17.16 7.87 15.10
CA ASP A 49 17.58 9.27 15.16
C ASP A 49 18.15 9.56 16.57
N PRO A 50 19.44 9.94 16.70
CA PRO A 50 20.05 10.20 18.00
C PRO A 50 19.41 11.36 18.77
N SER A 51 18.83 12.33 18.05
CA SER A 51 18.26 13.54 18.66
C SER A 51 16.86 13.31 19.22
N THR A 52 16.02 12.57 18.49
CA THR A 52 14.62 12.30 18.89
C THR A 52 14.42 10.93 19.51
N GLY A 53 15.34 9.98 19.30
CA GLY A 53 15.20 8.58 19.72
C GLY A 53 14.20 7.77 18.88
N ARG A 54 13.76 8.31 17.74
CA ARG A 54 12.74 7.69 16.87
C ARG A 54 13.38 6.70 15.91
N LEU A 55 12.71 5.57 15.68
CA LEU A 55 13.13 4.58 14.70
C LEU A 55 12.58 4.96 13.32
N HIS A 56 13.49 5.18 12.38
CA HIS A 56 13.18 5.41 10.99
C HIS A 56 13.53 4.18 10.16
N THR A 57 12.55 3.65 9.45
CA THR A 57 12.72 2.48 8.58
C THR A 57 12.21 2.77 7.18
N THR A 58 13.00 2.40 6.18
CA THR A 58 12.60 2.43 4.77
C THR A 58 12.65 1.01 4.22
N ARG A 59 11.54 0.55 3.66
CA ARG A 59 11.38 -0.77 3.05
C ARG A 59 10.88 -0.66 1.63
N ILE A 60 11.19 -1.66 0.82
CA ILE A 60 10.62 -1.83 -0.52
C ILE A 60 9.88 -3.15 -0.58
N HIS A 61 8.70 -3.11 -1.18
CA HIS A 61 7.86 -4.29 -1.38
C HIS A 61 7.65 -4.50 -2.87
N LEU A 62 7.94 -5.71 -3.34
CA LEU A 62 7.56 -6.14 -4.68
C LEU A 62 6.17 -6.78 -4.60
N LYS A 63 5.19 -6.23 -5.31
CA LYS A 63 3.81 -6.73 -5.32
C LYS A 63 3.44 -7.18 -6.73
N LYS A 64 2.59 -8.20 -6.87
CA LYS A 64 1.98 -8.55 -8.16
C LYS A 64 1.16 -7.35 -8.66
N SER A 65 1.56 -6.73 -9.77
CA SER A 65 0.84 -5.64 -10.42
C SER A 65 -0.51 -6.14 -10.90
N ARG A 66 -1.55 -5.37 -10.57
CA ARG A 66 -2.92 -5.59 -11.00
C ARG A 66 -3.50 -4.30 -11.58
N LEU A 67 -2.74 -3.65 -12.47
CA LEU A 67 -3.30 -2.60 -13.31
C LEU A 67 -4.49 -3.20 -14.08
N PRO A 68 -5.63 -2.49 -14.20
CA PRO A 68 -6.75 -2.98 -14.99
C PRO A 68 -6.28 -3.30 -16.42
N PRO A 69 -6.74 -4.38 -17.05
CA PRO A 69 -6.35 -4.75 -18.41
C PRO A 69 -6.57 -3.61 -19.42
N ALA A 70 -7.63 -2.83 -19.25
CA ALA A 70 -7.91 -1.64 -20.06
C ALA A 70 -6.80 -0.57 -19.96
N VAL A 71 -6.19 -0.40 -18.78
CA VAL A 71 -5.10 0.54 -18.56
C VAL A 71 -3.79 0.01 -19.15
N MET A 72 -3.53 -1.31 -19.03
CA MET A 72 -2.36 -1.93 -19.66
C MET A 72 -2.39 -1.80 -21.19
N LYS A 73 -3.54 -1.99 -21.83
CA LYS A 73 -3.70 -1.89 -23.29
C LYS A 73 -3.49 -0.49 -23.85
N LEU A 74 -3.65 0.54 -23.02
CA LEU A 74 -3.51 1.95 -23.42
C LEU A 74 -2.14 2.54 -23.06
N LEU A 75 -1.32 1.80 -22.32
CA LEU A 75 0.02 2.23 -21.96
C LEU A 75 0.96 1.97 -23.14
N PRO A 76 1.67 3.00 -23.64
CA PRO A 76 2.73 2.80 -24.60
C PRO A 76 3.75 1.78 -24.08
N ALA A 77 4.22 0.88 -24.96
CA ALA A 77 5.21 -0.14 -24.62
C ALA A 77 6.51 0.45 -24.01
N THR A 78 6.80 1.71 -24.30
CA THR A 78 7.91 2.50 -23.74
C THR A 78 7.73 2.83 -22.26
N LEU A 79 6.50 2.96 -21.76
CA LEU A 79 6.20 3.19 -20.34
C LEU A 79 6.05 1.89 -19.55
N THR A 80 5.83 0.77 -20.24
CA THR A 80 5.85 -0.57 -19.63
C THR A 80 7.23 -1.24 -19.70
N GLY A 81 8.22 -0.56 -20.29
CA GLY A 81 9.61 -1.07 -20.36
C GLY A 81 9.79 -2.29 -21.26
N GLY A 82 8.87 -2.54 -22.20
CA GLY A 82 8.92 -3.72 -23.08
C GLY A 82 8.66 -5.07 -22.39
N THR A 83 8.73 -5.13 -21.06
CA THR A 83 8.38 -6.34 -20.29
C THR A 83 6.95 -6.26 -19.80
N SER A 84 6.21 -7.34 -20.02
CA SER A 84 4.90 -7.60 -19.41
C SER A 84 5.05 -7.88 -17.91
N ASP A 85 5.94 -7.19 -17.20
CA ASP A 85 6.16 -7.50 -15.80
C ASP A 85 4.97 -7.03 -14.97
N LYS A 86 4.21 -8.04 -14.54
CA LYS A 86 3.05 -7.95 -13.67
C LYS A 86 3.53 -7.68 -12.24
N ALA A 87 4.43 -6.72 -12.04
CA ALA A 87 5.00 -6.39 -10.74
C ALA A 87 4.99 -4.87 -10.47
N SER A 88 4.75 -4.50 -9.22
CA SER A 88 4.72 -3.11 -8.76
C SER A 88 5.60 -2.97 -7.53
N TYR A 89 6.49 -1.99 -7.58
CA TYR A 89 7.37 -1.64 -6.47
C TYR A 89 6.69 -0.61 -5.60
N ILE A 90 6.58 -0.90 -4.30
CA ILE A 90 6.04 0.01 -3.29
C ILE A 90 7.15 0.38 -2.32
N LEU A 91 7.42 1.67 -2.17
CA LEU A 91 8.30 2.20 -1.14
C LEU A 91 7.48 2.48 0.11
N GLU A 92 7.86 1.88 1.23
CA GLU A 92 7.30 2.14 2.54
C GLU A 92 8.33 2.87 3.39
N THR A 93 7.92 3.96 4.03
CA THR A 93 8.68 4.66 5.06
C THR A 93 7.87 4.64 6.35
N SER A 94 8.54 4.41 7.48
CA SER A 94 7.91 4.48 8.79
C SER A 94 8.79 5.24 9.78
N THR A 95 8.13 5.94 10.70
CA THR A 95 8.73 6.57 11.87
C THR A 95 7.98 6.07 13.08
N VAL A 96 8.70 5.52 14.06
CA VAL A 96 8.14 4.98 15.30
C VAL A 96 8.70 5.73 16.49
N ASP A 97 7.81 6.23 17.34
CA ASP A 97 8.13 6.77 18.64
C ASP A 97 7.52 5.87 19.72
N MET A 98 8.36 5.05 20.34
CA MET A 98 7.93 4.14 21.40
C MET A 98 7.65 4.86 22.72
N ARG A 99 8.17 6.09 22.90
CA ARG A 99 8.02 6.87 24.13
C ARG A 99 6.70 7.64 24.11
N GLU A 100 6.42 8.29 22.99
CA GLU A 100 5.17 9.02 22.77
C GLU A 100 4.02 8.09 22.34
N GLY A 101 4.32 6.85 21.94
CA GLY A 101 3.31 5.82 21.65
C GLY A 101 2.61 6.02 20.31
N TRP A 102 3.36 6.39 19.27
CA TRP A 102 2.81 6.53 17.92
C TRP A 102 3.76 6.01 16.83
N MET A 103 3.17 5.62 15.70
CA MET A 103 3.89 5.23 14.49
C MET A 103 3.19 5.84 13.28
N ALA A 104 3.96 6.58 12.46
CA ALA A 104 3.49 7.11 11.19
C ALA A 104 4.14 6.35 10.04
N THR A 105 3.34 5.99 9.03
CA THR A 105 3.81 5.24 7.87
C THR A 105 3.32 5.88 6.59
N GLU A 106 4.13 5.83 5.54
CA GLU A 106 3.75 6.21 4.18
C GLU A 106 4.19 5.12 3.21
N SER A 107 3.25 4.62 2.42
CA SER A 107 3.48 3.67 1.33
C SER A 107 3.11 4.31 0.00
N ARG A 108 4.01 4.25 -0.99
CA ARG A 108 3.77 4.80 -2.33
C ARG A 108 4.32 3.90 -3.43
N ASN A 109 3.63 3.84 -4.57
CA ASN A 109 4.16 3.13 -5.73
C ASN A 109 5.29 3.90 -6.42
N LEU A 110 6.34 3.19 -6.82
CA LEU A 110 7.48 3.75 -7.56
C LEU A 110 7.29 3.67 -9.07
N ASN A 111 6.67 2.59 -9.56
CA ASN A 111 6.35 2.43 -10.98
C ASN A 111 4.91 2.84 -11.30
N PHE A 112 4.64 3.18 -12.57
CA PHE A 112 3.32 3.61 -13.07
C PHE A 112 2.76 4.93 -12.47
N VAL A 113 3.58 5.74 -11.79
CA VAL A 113 3.19 7.03 -11.19
C VAL A 113 2.64 8.04 -12.22
N GLY A 114 3.08 7.94 -13.47
CA GLY A 114 2.54 8.74 -14.59
C GLY A 114 1.09 8.40 -14.95
N VAL A 115 0.58 7.25 -14.50
CA VAL A 115 -0.77 6.75 -14.78
C VAL A 115 -1.65 6.90 -13.55
N LEU A 116 -1.19 6.29 -12.45
CA LEU A 116 -1.85 6.30 -11.16
C LEU A 116 -0.79 6.33 -10.06
N SER A 117 -0.77 7.42 -9.32
CA SER A 117 -0.03 7.54 -8.07
C SER A 117 -0.98 7.17 -6.93
N VAL A 118 -0.57 6.25 -6.08
CA VAL A 118 -1.27 5.85 -4.86
C VAL A 118 -0.34 6.11 -3.69
N VAL A 119 -0.80 6.90 -2.74
CA VAL A 119 -0.08 7.18 -1.49
C VAL A 119 -0.99 6.81 -0.33
N GLU A 120 -0.60 5.81 0.44
CA GLU A 120 -1.29 5.37 1.65
C GLU A 120 -0.49 5.86 2.85
N ARG A 121 -1.13 6.62 3.73
CA ARG A 121 -0.57 7.08 5.00
C ARG A 121 -1.33 6.46 6.14
N GLN A 122 -0.62 5.96 7.14
CA GLN A 122 -1.24 5.42 8.33
C GLN A 122 -0.64 6.05 9.57
N LEU A 123 -1.50 6.43 10.51
CA LEU A 123 -1.10 6.92 11.82
C LEU A 123 -1.64 5.96 12.87
N TYR A 124 -0.74 5.24 13.53
CA TYR A 124 -1.02 4.42 14.68
C TYR A 124 -0.71 5.22 15.94
N ALA A 125 -1.62 5.24 16.90
CA ALA A 125 -1.39 5.96 18.16
C ALA A 125 -2.11 5.26 19.32
N VAL A 126 -1.53 5.39 20.52
CA VAL A 126 -2.25 5.10 21.75
C VAL A 126 -3.40 6.13 21.88
N PRO A 127 -4.64 5.71 22.20
CA PRO A 127 -5.75 6.63 22.39
C PRO A 127 -5.40 7.70 23.43
N LYS A 128 -5.75 8.97 23.17
CA LYS A 128 -5.40 10.10 24.06
C LYS A 128 -5.95 9.96 25.48
N THR A 129 -7.05 9.24 25.65
CA THR A 129 -7.62 8.88 26.96
C THR A 129 -6.76 7.87 27.75
N GLY A 130 -5.86 7.13 27.09
CA GLY A 130 -4.97 6.15 27.69
C GLY A 130 -3.64 6.70 28.20
N LEU A 131 -3.22 7.91 27.80
CA LEU A 131 -1.97 8.52 28.27
C LEU A 131 -2.01 8.88 29.77
N ALA A 132 -3.20 9.21 30.31
CA ALA A 132 -3.40 9.39 31.74
C ALA A 132 -3.55 8.05 32.51
N ALA A 133 -3.99 6.98 31.83
CA ALA A 133 -4.20 5.66 32.43
C ALA A 133 -2.95 4.75 32.39
N ALA A 134 -2.05 4.95 31.42
CA ALA A 134 -0.81 4.18 31.29
C ALA A 134 0.17 4.42 32.46
N ALA A 135 0.07 5.57 33.13
CA ALA A 135 0.82 5.86 34.36
C ALA A 135 0.24 5.18 35.61
N ALA A 136 -0.95 4.58 35.54
CA ALA A 136 -1.69 4.03 36.69
C ALA A 136 -2.13 2.56 36.53
N ALA A 137 -1.89 1.91 35.38
CA ALA A 137 -2.49 0.62 35.05
C ALA A 137 -1.47 -0.53 35.05
N ASP A 138 -1.05 -0.94 36.24
CA ASP A 138 -0.28 -2.17 36.44
C ASP A 138 -1.12 -3.45 36.25
N ASN A 139 -2.46 -3.40 36.02
CA ASN A 139 -3.26 -4.64 36.07
C ASN A 139 -4.62 -4.70 35.30
N ASN A 140 -4.88 -3.90 34.24
CA ASN A 140 -6.15 -4.05 33.48
C ASN A 140 -6.04 -3.94 31.93
N ASN A 141 -5.54 -5.02 31.32
CA ASN A 141 -6.06 -5.81 30.17
C ASN A 141 -6.82 -5.21 28.97
N ASN A 142 -6.95 -3.90 28.77
CA ASN A 142 -7.61 -3.36 27.57
C ASN A 142 -6.84 -2.20 26.93
N THR A 143 -5.54 -2.38 26.74
CA THR A 143 -4.74 -1.45 25.91
C THR A 143 -5.12 -1.62 24.45
N THR A 144 -5.64 -0.56 23.85
CA THR A 144 -5.97 -0.51 22.43
C THR A 144 -5.00 0.40 21.68
N THR A 145 -4.95 0.23 20.36
CA THR A 145 -4.19 1.09 19.46
C THR A 145 -5.10 1.54 18.33
N ASP A 146 -5.27 2.85 18.18
CA ASP A 146 -6.04 3.42 17.09
C ASP A 146 -5.17 3.55 15.84
N VAL A 147 -5.77 3.32 14.67
CA VAL A 147 -5.15 3.56 13.37
C VAL A 147 -6.08 4.40 12.50
N GLU A 148 -5.57 5.52 12.02
CA GLU A 148 -6.15 6.27 10.90
C GLU A 148 -5.39 5.89 9.64
N THR A 149 -6.10 5.43 8.60
CA THR A 149 -5.53 5.16 7.28
C THR A 149 -6.11 6.12 6.27
N LYS A 150 -5.25 6.86 5.56
CA LYS A 150 -5.61 7.80 4.50
C LYS A 150 -4.95 7.38 3.20
N VAL A 151 -5.75 7.08 2.18
CA VAL A 151 -5.28 6.71 0.85
C VAL A 151 -5.61 7.81 -0.15
N VAL A 152 -4.60 8.27 -0.89
CA VAL A 152 -4.71 9.31 -1.91
C VAL A 152 -4.39 8.70 -3.28
N TYR A 153 -5.37 8.71 -4.16
CA TYR A 153 -5.24 8.31 -5.56
C TYR A 153 -5.14 9.55 -6.43
N ARG A 154 -4.04 9.68 -7.17
CA ARG A 154 -3.85 10.74 -8.17
C ARG A 154 -3.63 10.12 -9.54
N SER A 155 -4.58 10.33 -10.46
CA SER A 155 -4.43 9.92 -11.85
C SER A 155 -4.16 11.12 -12.75
N ARG A 156 -3.15 10.97 -13.61
CA ARG A 156 -2.76 11.91 -14.68
C ARG A 156 -3.13 11.40 -16.08
N LEU A 157 -3.78 10.23 -16.17
CA LEU A 157 -4.11 9.62 -17.46
C LEU A 157 -5.17 10.44 -18.23
N GLY A 158 -6.17 10.97 -17.52
CA GLY A 158 -7.21 11.81 -18.13
C GLY A 158 -6.67 13.15 -18.67
N GLU A 159 -5.65 13.72 -18.02
CA GLU A 159 -4.96 14.93 -18.49
C GLU A 159 -4.21 14.62 -19.80
N ARG A 160 -3.39 13.56 -19.81
CA ARG A 160 -2.63 13.15 -21.02
C ARG A 160 -3.49 12.77 -22.21
N ILE A 161 -4.64 12.13 -21.99
CA ILE A 161 -5.57 11.79 -23.07
C ILE A 161 -6.21 13.07 -23.64
N ARG A 162 -6.57 14.03 -22.77
CA ARG A 162 -7.10 15.32 -23.21
C ARG A 162 -6.06 16.13 -23.98
N ASP A 163 -4.80 16.12 -23.54
CA ASP A 163 -3.70 16.80 -24.23
C ASP A 163 -3.46 16.17 -25.61
N ARG A 164 -3.46 14.84 -25.71
CA ARG A 164 -3.35 14.13 -27.00
C ARG A 164 -4.57 14.36 -27.90
N LEU A 165 -5.78 14.36 -27.35
CA LEU A 165 -6.98 14.69 -28.11
C LEU A 165 -6.94 16.14 -28.61
N GLY A 166 -6.50 17.08 -27.77
CA GLY A 166 -6.34 18.48 -28.15
C GLY A 166 -5.25 18.69 -29.20
N GLN A 167 -4.14 17.95 -29.13
CA GLN A 167 -3.12 17.93 -30.17
C GLN A 167 -3.61 17.28 -31.47
N ALA A 168 -4.37 16.19 -31.38
CA ALA A 168 -4.98 15.55 -32.55
C ALA A 168 -6.09 16.41 -33.17
N GLN A 169 -6.86 17.15 -32.36
CA GLN A 169 -7.83 18.14 -32.84
C GLN A 169 -7.14 19.34 -33.48
N ALA A 170 -6.07 19.86 -32.88
CA ALA A 170 -5.27 20.94 -33.48
C ALA A 170 -4.58 20.51 -34.79
N GLN A 171 -4.13 19.26 -34.88
CA GLN A 171 -3.60 18.66 -36.12
C GLN A 171 -4.70 18.39 -37.15
N ALA A 172 -5.91 18.00 -36.73
CA ALA A 172 -7.06 17.80 -37.61
C ALA A 172 -7.68 19.13 -38.08
N GLU A 173 -7.65 20.18 -37.27
CA GLU A 173 -8.06 21.54 -37.65
C GLU A 173 -7.04 22.19 -38.60
N ALA A 174 -5.77 21.77 -38.55
CA ALA A 174 -4.75 22.11 -39.55
C ALA A 174 -4.84 21.25 -40.84
N ALA A 175 -5.61 20.16 -40.83
CA ALA A 175 -5.79 19.21 -41.94
C ALA A 175 -7.28 19.10 -42.31
N VAL A 176 -7.86 20.15 -42.89
CA VAL A 176 -9.20 20.08 -43.49
C VAL A 176 -9.12 19.28 -44.79
N SER A 177 -9.30 17.96 -44.69
CA SER A 177 -9.84 17.09 -45.75
C SER A 177 -10.03 15.67 -45.21
N GLU A 178 -11.29 15.23 -45.18
CA GLU A 178 -11.79 13.85 -45.03
C GLU A 178 -11.67 13.10 -43.67
N GLY A 179 -12.85 12.88 -43.07
CA GLY A 179 -13.30 11.51 -42.80
C GLY A 179 -12.98 10.87 -41.45
N GLY A 180 -13.91 11.02 -40.49
CA GLY A 180 -14.37 9.91 -39.64
C GLY A 180 -13.42 9.33 -38.58
N GLY A 181 -13.03 10.11 -37.56
CA GLY A 181 -12.21 9.58 -36.45
C GLY A 181 -12.56 10.04 -35.03
N GLY A 182 -13.58 10.86 -34.82
CA GLY A 182 -13.80 11.57 -33.53
C GLY A 182 -14.57 10.80 -32.45
N PHE A 183 -15.29 9.72 -32.79
CA PHE A 183 -16.28 9.12 -31.86
C PHE A 183 -15.66 8.13 -30.86
N PHE A 184 -14.66 7.34 -31.27
CA PHE A 184 -14.05 6.30 -30.42
C PHE A 184 -13.16 6.86 -29.29
N ALA A 185 -12.48 7.99 -29.51
CA ALA A 185 -11.58 8.58 -28.52
C ALA A 185 -12.34 9.21 -27.32
N ARG A 186 -13.54 9.76 -27.57
CA ARG A 186 -14.37 10.42 -26.54
C ARG A 186 -15.05 9.43 -25.58
N LEU A 187 -15.31 8.21 -26.02
CA LEU A 187 -15.80 7.10 -25.20
C LEU A 187 -14.71 6.51 -24.29
N GLY A 188 -13.46 6.46 -24.74
CA GLY A 188 -12.32 5.92 -23.99
C GLY A 188 -11.99 6.70 -22.70
N ALA A 189 -11.99 8.04 -22.76
CA ALA A 189 -11.64 8.88 -21.61
C ALA A 189 -12.65 8.75 -20.45
N ARG A 190 -13.96 8.70 -20.74
CA ARG A 190 -15.02 8.50 -19.74
C ARG A 190 -15.04 7.09 -19.14
N GLY A 191 -14.58 6.07 -19.88
CA GLY A 191 -14.45 4.71 -19.38
C GLY A 191 -13.28 4.54 -18.40
N ILE A 192 -12.18 5.24 -18.66
CA ILE A 192 -10.98 5.22 -17.82
C ILE A 192 -11.22 5.94 -16.49
N GLN A 193 -11.85 7.12 -16.54
CA GLN A 193 -12.22 7.83 -15.32
C GLN A 193 -13.10 6.97 -14.41
N ARG A 194 -14.17 6.37 -14.96
CA ARG A 194 -15.03 5.43 -14.22
C ARG A 194 -14.25 4.22 -13.68
N SER A 195 -13.35 3.65 -14.47
CA SER A 195 -12.51 2.52 -14.02
C SER A 195 -11.60 2.92 -12.85
N ILE A 196 -11.06 4.13 -12.84
CA ILE A 196 -10.23 4.64 -11.74
C ILE A 196 -11.09 4.95 -10.52
N GLU A 197 -12.28 5.51 -10.69
CA GLU A 197 -13.25 5.74 -9.62
C GLU A 197 -13.70 4.42 -8.97
N THR A 198 -14.07 3.41 -9.78
CA THR A 198 -14.41 2.06 -9.29
C THR A 198 -13.22 1.38 -8.61
N LEU A 199 -12.01 1.57 -9.13
CA LEU A 199 -10.80 1.07 -8.46
C LEU A 199 -10.57 1.77 -7.12
N ALA A 200 -10.78 3.08 -7.06
CA ALA A 200 -10.59 3.88 -5.85
C ALA A 200 -11.68 3.65 -4.79
N SER A 201 -12.89 3.21 -5.16
CA SER A 201 -13.95 2.91 -4.19
C SER A 201 -13.93 1.46 -3.73
N THR A 202 -14.25 0.50 -4.60
CA THR A 202 -14.46 -0.91 -4.22
C THR A 202 -13.15 -1.62 -3.89
N LYS A 203 -12.14 -1.47 -4.75
CA LYS A 203 -10.88 -2.22 -4.58
C LYS A 203 -10.05 -1.70 -3.41
N THR A 204 -10.12 -0.40 -3.13
CA THR A 204 -9.51 0.21 -1.94
C THR A 204 -10.11 -0.37 -0.67
N GLN A 205 -11.44 -0.44 -0.60
CA GLN A 205 -12.13 -0.99 0.56
C GLN A 205 -11.76 -2.46 0.79
N ASP A 206 -11.72 -3.26 -0.27
CA ASP A 206 -11.27 -4.66 -0.20
C ASP A 206 -9.81 -4.78 0.26
N GLN A 207 -8.93 -3.90 -0.23
CA GLN A 207 -7.52 -3.89 0.16
C GLN A 207 -7.38 -3.55 1.64
N LEU A 208 -8.10 -2.53 2.13
CA LEU A 208 -8.09 -2.14 3.54
C LEU A 208 -8.65 -3.26 4.42
N GLY A 209 -9.70 -3.95 3.97
CA GLY A 209 -10.23 -5.15 4.64
C GLY A 209 -9.18 -6.27 4.76
N LYS A 210 -8.49 -6.60 3.67
CA LYS A 210 -7.41 -7.62 3.69
C LYS A 210 -6.23 -7.21 4.55
N SER A 211 -5.89 -5.92 4.58
CA SER A 211 -4.82 -5.40 5.44
C SER A 211 -5.18 -5.59 6.91
N ARG A 212 -6.42 -5.26 7.30
CA ARG A 212 -6.93 -5.46 8.66
C ARG A 212 -6.97 -6.92 9.07
N GLU A 213 -7.49 -7.80 8.22
CA GLU A 213 -7.50 -9.25 8.49
C GLU A 213 -6.09 -9.83 8.60
N GLY A 214 -5.18 -9.40 7.73
CA GLY A 214 -3.77 -9.80 7.82
C GLY A 214 -3.12 -9.39 9.14
N MET A 215 -3.32 -8.13 9.55
CA MET A 215 -2.86 -7.64 10.85
C MET A 215 -3.48 -8.42 12.01
N ARG A 216 -4.79 -8.66 12.00
CA ARG A 216 -5.50 -9.44 13.03
C ARG A 216 -4.92 -10.84 13.16
N MET A 217 -4.63 -11.51 12.05
CA MET A 217 -4.00 -12.84 12.07
C MET A 217 -2.62 -12.85 12.73
N ILE A 218 -1.79 -11.83 12.44
CA ILE A 218 -0.45 -11.75 13.03
C ILE A 218 -0.54 -11.44 14.52
N LEU A 219 -1.43 -10.51 14.90
CA LEU A 219 -1.68 -10.16 16.29
C LEU A 219 -2.17 -11.36 17.10
N GLU A 220 -3.08 -12.16 16.54
CA GLU A 220 -3.58 -13.37 17.18
C GLU A 220 -2.47 -14.42 17.34
N ARG A 221 -1.60 -14.57 16.34
CA ARG A 221 -0.43 -15.46 16.46
C ARG A 221 0.55 -14.98 17.52
N LEU A 222 0.86 -13.68 17.57
CA LEU A 222 1.69 -13.10 18.62
C LEU A 222 1.09 -13.34 20.00
N ARG A 223 -0.25 -13.30 20.13
CA ARG A 223 -0.97 -13.61 21.37
C ARG A 223 -0.85 -15.08 21.78
N GLN A 224 -0.89 -16.00 20.81
CA GLN A 224 -0.90 -17.45 21.06
C GLN A 224 0.50 -18.05 21.24
N THR A 225 1.43 -17.74 20.35
CA THR A 225 2.76 -18.37 20.30
C THR A 225 3.89 -17.46 20.79
N GLY A 226 3.57 -16.21 21.13
CA GLY A 226 4.54 -15.21 21.51
C GLY A 226 5.42 -14.77 20.34
N VAL A 227 6.36 -13.87 20.64
CA VAL A 227 7.29 -13.34 19.63
C VAL A 227 8.19 -14.43 19.06
N MET A 228 8.69 -15.34 19.92
CA MET A 228 9.60 -16.40 19.51
C MET A 228 8.94 -17.38 18.53
N GLY A 229 7.70 -17.80 18.79
CA GLY A 229 6.98 -18.69 17.87
C GLY A 229 6.75 -18.05 16.50
N VAL A 230 6.47 -16.75 16.44
CA VAL A 230 6.32 -16.04 15.16
C VAL A 230 7.65 -15.91 14.41
N LEU A 231 8.75 -15.64 15.12
CA LEU A 231 10.08 -15.59 14.51
C LEU A 231 10.54 -16.97 14.00
N GLU A 232 10.18 -18.04 14.70
CA GLU A 232 10.49 -19.41 14.31
C GLU A 232 9.71 -19.80 13.04
N LEU A 233 8.42 -19.48 12.97
CA LEU A 233 7.61 -19.64 11.76
C LEU A 233 8.21 -18.87 10.56
N ARG A 234 8.71 -17.65 10.80
CA ARG A 234 9.42 -16.87 9.77
C ARG A 234 10.69 -17.58 9.31
N LYS A 235 11.50 -18.10 10.24
CA LYS A 235 12.73 -18.84 9.92
C LYS A 235 12.44 -20.08 9.08
N MET A 236 11.45 -20.89 9.49
CA MET A 236 11.03 -22.08 8.74
C MET A 236 10.50 -21.74 7.34
N ALA A 237 9.74 -20.66 7.21
CA ALA A 237 9.25 -20.20 5.91
C ALA A 237 10.39 -19.81 4.96
N ASN A 238 11.42 -19.14 5.47
CA ASN A 238 12.60 -18.77 4.68
C ASN A 238 13.38 -20.01 4.23
N GLN A 239 13.59 -20.98 5.12
CA GLN A 239 14.28 -22.23 4.80
C GLN A 239 13.58 -23.00 3.69
N ARG A 240 12.25 -23.20 3.79
CA ARG A 240 11.46 -23.84 2.73
C ARG A 240 11.48 -23.07 1.42
N GLY A 241 11.47 -21.74 1.48
CA GLY A 241 11.59 -20.89 0.29
C GLY A 241 12.91 -21.09 -0.45
N MET A 242 14.01 -21.26 0.31
CA MET A 242 15.32 -21.60 -0.26
C MET A 242 15.36 -23.01 -0.85
N GLU A 243 14.80 -24.00 -0.16
CA GLU A 243 14.72 -25.39 -0.63
C GLU A 243 13.93 -25.49 -1.94
N ALA A 244 12.79 -24.81 -2.03
CA ALA A 244 11.96 -24.79 -3.24
C ALA A 244 12.61 -24.06 -4.43
N ALA A 245 13.56 -23.16 -4.18
CA ALA A 245 14.30 -22.46 -5.24
C ALA A 245 15.55 -23.23 -5.71
N ALA A 246 15.98 -24.24 -4.96
CA ALA A 246 17.13 -25.08 -5.28
C ALA A 246 16.79 -26.27 -6.21
N HIS A 247 15.50 -26.52 -6.45
CA HIS A 247 14.96 -27.54 -7.35
C HIS A 247 14.33 -26.89 -8.59
#